data_AF-A0A9W6LVM5-F1
#
_entry.id   AF-A0A9W6LVM5-F1
#
_cell.length_a   1.000
_cell.length_b   1.000
_cell.length_c   1.000
_cell.angle_alpha   90.00
_cell.angle_beta   90.00
_cell.angle_gamma   90.00
#
_symmetry.space_group_name_H-M   'P 1'
#
loop_
_entity.id
_entity.type
_entity.pdbx_description
1 polymer ?
#
loop_
_entity_poly.entity_id
_entity_poly.type
_entity_poly.pdbx_seq_one_letter_code
_entity_poly.pdbx_strand_id
1 'polypeptide(L)' 'MQLGTRWSAGSEPPASVPASLRAEISRVEAELPDDAPRPSWTLTWLEGRPIAELDTGIEVVIGPDGVAISRPFSD' A
#
# COMPACT_ATOMS: atom_id res chain seq x y z
N MET A 1 3.17 -6.83 -19.62
CA MET A 1 3.32 -5.83 -18.53
C MET A 1 2.01 -5.79 -17.78
N GLN A 2 1.94 -6.34 -16.58
CA GLN A 2 0.72 -6.31 -15.79
C GLN A 2 0.68 -4.96 -15.07
N LEU A 3 -0.23 -4.09 -15.49
CA LEU A 3 -0.47 -2.80 -14.85
C LEU A 3 -0.79 -3.07 -13.36
N GLY A 4 -0.06 -2.43 -12.44
CA GLY A 4 -0.40 -2.45 -11.02
C GLY A 4 -1.83 -1.97 -10.79
N THR A 5 -2.49 -2.48 -9.76
CA THR A 5 -3.84 -2.00 -9.41
C THR A 5 -3.70 -0.69 -8.65
N ARG A 6 -4.28 0.42 -9.14
CA ARG A 6 -4.20 1.74 -8.49
C ARG A 6 -5.53 2.11 -7.84
N TRP A 7 -5.50 2.70 -6.64
CA TRP A 7 -6.68 3.26 -5.95
C TRP A 7 -6.30 4.47 -5.08
N SER A 8 -7.27 5.30 -4.71
CA SER A 8 -7.04 6.47 -3.85
C SER A 8 -7.04 6.10 -2.38
N ALA A 9 -6.16 6.73 -1.59
CA ALA A 9 -6.10 6.54 -0.15
C ALA A 9 -7.43 6.86 0.55
N GLY A 10 -7.88 5.96 1.43
CA GLY A 10 -9.16 6.01 2.14
C GLY A 10 -10.39 5.67 1.30
N SER A 11 -10.20 5.19 0.06
CA SER A 11 -11.23 4.42 -0.65
C SER A 11 -11.13 2.94 -0.27
N GLU A 12 -12.20 2.17 -0.52
CA GLU A 12 -12.17 0.72 -0.34
C GLU A 12 -11.03 0.08 -1.17
N PRO A 13 -10.08 -0.63 -0.54
CA PRO A 13 -9.01 -1.29 -1.27
C PRO A 13 -9.57 -2.36 -2.23
N PRO A 14 -9.15 -2.38 -3.51
CA PRO A 14 -9.61 -3.34 -4.50
C PRO A 14 -9.46 -4.80 -4.03
N ALA A 15 -10.28 -5.71 -4.57
CA ALA A 15 -10.24 -7.13 -4.19
C ALA A 15 -8.84 -7.78 -4.39
N SER A 16 -8.02 -7.24 -5.29
CA SER A 16 -6.63 -7.66 -5.52
C SER A 16 -5.71 -7.38 -4.32
N VAL A 17 -6.07 -6.46 -3.42
CA VAL A 17 -5.30 -6.10 -2.23
C VAL A 17 -5.50 -7.17 -1.15
N PRO A 18 -4.46 -7.94 -0.77
CA PRO A 18 -4.55 -9.00 0.22
C PRO A 18 -4.96 -8.47 1.59
N ALA A 19 -5.75 -9.27 2.33
CA ALA A 19 -6.23 -8.90 3.67
C ALA A 19 -5.09 -8.61 4.65
N SER A 20 -3.94 -9.27 4.49
CA SER A 20 -2.74 -9.04 5.31
C SER A 20 -2.18 -7.61 5.18
N LEU A 21 -2.32 -6.96 4.02
CA LEU A 21 -1.85 -5.57 3.84
C LEU A 21 -2.87 -4.53 4.34
N ARG A 22 -4.17 -4.86 4.36
CA ARG A 22 -5.24 -3.89 4.61
C ARG A 22 -5.13 -3.17 5.96
N ALA A 23 -4.73 -3.88 7.00
CA ALA A 23 -4.58 -3.30 8.34
C ALA A 23 -3.47 -2.24 8.38
N GLU A 24 -2.32 -2.54 7.78
CA GLU A 24 -1.19 -1.61 7.76
C GLU A 24 -1.42 -0.46 6.76
N ILE A 25 -2.09 -0.71 5.62
CA ILE A 25 -2.56 0.36 4.72
C ILE A 25 -3.46 1.35 5.48
N SER A 26 -4.47 0.85 6.20
CA SER A 26 -5.37 1.71 6.98
C SER A 26 -4.63 2.49 8.06
N ARG A 27 -3.58 1.91 8.65
CA ARG A 27 -2.72 2.60 9.62
C ARG A 27 -1.95 3.74 8.97
N VAL A 28 -1.29 3.50 7.85
CA VAL A 28 -0.58 4.54 7.10
C VAL A 28 -1.54 5.66 6.69
N GLU A 29 -2.74 5.32 6.23
CA GLU A 29 -3.76 6.30 5.86
C GLU A 29 -4.22 7.18 7.03
N ALA A 30 -4.25 6.64 8.26
CA ALA A 30 -4.60 7.41 9.46
C ALA A 30 -3.52 8.43 9.86
N GLU A 31 -2.30 8.29 9.34
CA GLU A 31 -1.20 9.23 9.55
C GLU A 31 -1.13 10.32 8.45
N LEU A 32 -1.98 10.22 7.41
CA LEU A 32 -2.03 11.21 6.34
C LEU A 32 -2.72 12.51 6.82
N PRO A 33 -2.25 13.69 6.38
CA PRO A 33 -2.88 14.95 6.70
C PRO A 33 -4.26 15.09 6.03
N ASP A 34 -5.29 15.43 6.82
CA ASP A 34 -6.67 15.59 6.32
C ASP A 34 -6.86 16.77 5.35
N ASP A 35 -6.02 17.81 5.43
CA ASP A 35 -6.11 19.03 4.60
C ASP A 35 -5.37 18.89 3.25
N ALA A 36 -4.81 17.71 2.95
CA ALA A 36 -4.07 17.46 1.71
C ALA A 36 -4.85 16.61 0.71
N PRO A 37 -4.55 16.70 -0.60
CA PRO A 37 -5.07 15.77 -1.59
C PRO A 37 -4.73 14.32 -1.21
N ARG A 38 -5.72 13.42 -1.28
CA ARG A 38 -5.52 12.00 -1.00
C ARG A 38 -4.57 11.38 -2.03
N PRO A 39 -3.38 10.89 -1.62
CA PRO A 39 -2.44 10.23 -2.52
C PRO A 39 -3.03 8.92 -3.06
N SER A 40 -2.44 8.37 -4.12
CA SER A 40 -2.84 7.05 -4.62
C SER A 40 -1.91 5.95 -4.12
N TRP A 41 -2.51 4.80 -3.89
CA TRP A 41 -1.82 3.53 -3.77
C TRP A 41 -1.69 2.86 -5.13
N THR A 42 -0.60 2.12 -5.33
CA THR A 42 -0.37 1.21 -6.44
C THR A 42 0.04 -0.15 -5.89
N LEU A 43 -0.71 -1.21 -6.20
CA LEU A 43 -0.35 -2.58 -5.88
C LEU A 43 0.46 -3.18 -7.02
N THR A 44 1.68 -3.59 -6.72
CA THR A 44 2.56 -4.38 -7.58
C THR A 44 2.80 -5.77 -6.97
N TRP A 45 3.17 -6.73 -7.82
CA TRP A 45 3.51 -8.08 -7.41
C TRP A 45 4.92 -8.40 -7.89
N LEU A 46 5.85 -8.54 -6.96
CA LEU A 46 7.25 -8.88 -7.24
C LEU A 46 7.54 -10.28 -6.72
N GLU A 47 7.89 -11.19 -7.62
CA GLU A 47 8.15 -12.61 -7.29
C GLU A 47 7.03 -13.28 -6.47
N GLY A 48 5.77 -12.92 -6.77
CA GLY A 48 4.60 -13.40 -6.05
C GLY A 48 4.34 -12.73 -4.70
N ARG A 49 5.14 -11.73 -4.31
CA ARG A 49 4.93 -10.94 -3.10
C ARG A 49 4.21 -9.63 -3.42
N PRO A 50 3.13 -9.30 -2.70
CA PRO A 50 2.39 -8.06 -2.91
C PRO A 50 3.14 -6.88 -2.26
N ILE A 51 3.20 -5.76 -2.97
CA ILE A 51 3.77 -4.49 -2.51
C ILE A 51 2.75 -3.40 -2.80
N ALA A 52 2.29 -2.69 -1.77
CA ALA A 52 1.40 -1.54 -1.93
C ALA A 52 2.20 -0.25 -1.74
N GLU A 53 2.29 0.54 -2.79
CA GLU A 53 3.15 1.72 -2.92
C GLU A 53 2.27 2.98 -2.87
N LEU A 54 2.52 3.89 -1.93
CA LEU A 54 1.83 5.18 -1.81
C LEU A 54 2.64 6.26 -2.51
N ASP A 55 1.98 7.12 -3.29
CA ASP A 55 2.62 8.22 -4.04
C ASP A 55 3.46 9.17 -3.14
N THR A 56 3.26 9.16 -1.82
CA THR A 56 4.01 9.97 -0.85
C THR A 56 5.37 9.39 -0.46
N GLY A 57 5.78 8.24 -0.99
CA GLY A 57 7.08 7.65 -0.72
C GLY A 57 7.08 6.47 0.27
N ILE A 58 5.92 5.94 0.62
CA ILE A 58 5.77 4.84 1.59
C ILE A 58 5.34 3.57 0.85
N GLU A 59 5.92 2.43 1.19
CA GLU A 59 5.42 1.11 0.79
C GLU A 59 4.94 0.30 1.99
N VAL A 60 3.95 -0.56 1.74
CA VAL A 60 3.49 -1.59 2.66
C VAL A 60 3.78 -2.96 2.04
N VAL A 61 4.57 -3.76 2.75
CA VAL A 61 5.02 -5.09 2.31
C VAL A 61 4.76 -6.13 3.37
N ILE A 62 4.76 -7.40 2.99
CA ILE A 62 4.75 -8.51 3.94
C ILE A 62 6.18 -8.81 4.39
N GLY A 63 6.43 -8.69 5.68
CA GLY A 63 7.67 -9.05 6.35
C GLY A 63 7.92 -10.56 6.34
N PRO A 64 9.14 -11.00 6.70
CA PRO A 64 9.51 -12.42 6.72
C PRO A 64 8.71 -13.26 7.72
N ASP A 65 8.10 -12.62 8.72
CA ASP A 65 7.20 -13.20 9.70
C ASP A 65 5.74 -13.29 9.23
N GLY A 66 5.45 -12.84 7.99
CA GLY A 66 4.11 -12.80 7.42
C GLY A 66 3.29 -11.59 7.86
N VAL A 67 3.87 -10.65 8.61
CA VAL A 67 3.20 -9.45 9.10
C VAL A 67 3.43 -8.29 8.15
N ALA A 68 2.39 -7.52 7.85
CA ALA A 68 2.54 -6.32 7.04
C ALA A 68 3.29 -5.22 7.82
N ILE A 69 4.26 -4.58 7.15
CA ILE A 69 5.01 -3.45 7.67
C ILE A 69 5.01 -2.32 6.65
N SER A 70 4.97 -1.07 7.14
CA SER A 70 5.20 0.12 6.33
C SER A 70 6.66 0.60 6.44
N ARG A 71 7.21 1.10 5.34
CA ARG A 71 8.56 1.69 5.29
C ARG A 71 8.69 2.69 4.14
N PRO A 72 9.66 3.62 4.19
CA PRO A 72 9.98 4.45 3.04
C PRO A 72 10.43 3.60 1.84
N PHE A 73 10.17 4.05 0.61
CA PHE A 73 10.76 3.40 -0.57
C PHE A 73 12.28 3.36 -0.44
N SER A 74 12.84 2.20 -0.77
CA SER A 74 14.27 2.07 -1.02
C SER A 74 14.47 2.14 -2.53
N ASP A 75 15.15 3.21 -2.98
CA ASP A 75 15.68 3.30 -4.35
C ASP A 75 16.75 2.21 -4.60
#